data_AF-A0A5R9NSH9-F1
#
_entry.id   AF-A0A5R9NSH9-F1
#
_cell.length_a   1.000
_cell.length_b   1.000
_cell.length_c   1.000
_cell.angle_alpha   90.00
_cell.angle_beta   90.00
_cell.angle_gamma   90.00
#
_symmetry.space_group_name_H-M   'P 1'
#
loop_
_entity.id
_entity.type
_entity.pdbx_description
1 polymer ?
#
loop_
_entity_poly.entity_id
_entity_poly.type
_entity_poly.pdbx_seq_one_letter_code
_entity_poly.pdbx_strand_id
1 'polypeptide(L)' 'MKPERSSKPADRELAEVVAYHQGDMEAAIGTLLEHIRHLRQQLAFAEGAMSRGITRGWRPSYDRD' A
#
# COMPACT_ATOMS: atom_id res chain seq x y z
N MET A 1 -15.13 -12.94 -27.94
CA MET A 1 -15.75 -12.19 -26.82
C MET A 1 -14.64 -11.90 -25.82
N LYS A 2 -14.06 -10.69 -25.83
CA LYS A 2 -13.04 -10.28 -24.85
C LYS A 2 -13.76 -9.95 -23.53
N PRO A 3 -13.26 -10.37 -22.36
CA PRO A 3 -13.96 -10.11 -21.11
C PRO A 3 -14.01 -8.60 -20.87
N GLU A 4 -15.21 -8.08 -20.60
CA GLU A 4 -15.40 -6.72 -20.11
C GLU A 4 -14.64 -6.59 -18.79
N ARG A 5 -13.44 -6.02 -18.84
CA ARG A 5 -12.75 -5.54 -17.64
C ARG A 5 -13.71 -4.56 -16.97
N SER A 6 -14.16 -4.93 -15.79
CA SER A 6 -15.12 -4.17 -15.01
C SER A 6 -14.67 -2.72 -14.94
N SER A 7 -15.59 -1.78 -15.09
CA SER A 7 -15.33 -0.35 -14.85
C SER A 7 -15.23 -0.11 -13.33
N LYS A 8 -14.32 -0.81 -12.65
CA LYS A 8 -14.04 -0.61 -11.24
C LYS A 8 -12.83 0.32 -11.12
N PRO A 9 -12.84 1.29 -10.18
CA PRO A 9 -11.71 2.19 -9.98
C PRO A 9 -10.40 1.42 -9.71
N ALA A 10 -10.47 0.25 -9.05
CA ALA A 10 -9.34 -0.64 -8.84
C ALA A 10 -8.69 -1.16 -10.14
N ASP A 11 -9.48 -1.40 -11.19
CA ASP A 11 -8.96 -1.88 -12.48
C ASP A 11 -8.22 -0.76 -13.23
N ARG A 12 -8.63 0.51 -12.99
CA ARG A 12 -7.93 1.69 -13.53
C ARG A 12 -6.61 1.95 -12.80
N GLU A 13 -6.62 1.93 -11.47
CA GLU A 13 -5.40 2.09 -10.66
C GLU A 13 -4.37 1.01 -10.98
N LEU A 14 -4.82 -0.24 -11.13
CA LEU A 14 -3.96 -1.34 -11.57
C LEU A 14 -3.36 -1.07 -12.95
N ALA A 15 -4.18 -0.64 -13.92
CA ALA A 15 -3.70 -0.34 -15.26
C ALA A 15 -2.69 0.82 -15.28
N GLU A 16 -2.88 1.83 -14.45
CA GLU A 16 -1.95 2.96 -14.29
C GLU A 16 -0.60 2.51 -13.70
N VAL A 17 -0.61 1.67 -12.65
CA VAL A 17 0.61 1.10 -12.07
C VAL A 17 1.36 0.24 -13.09
N VAL A 18 0.66 -0.65 -13.80
CA VAL A 18 1.28 -1.50 -14.83
C VAL A 18 1.85 -0.66 -15.97
N ALA A 19 1.15 0.40 -16.39
CA ALA A 19 1.65 1.31 -17.42
C ALA A 19 2.89 2.09 -16.98
N TYR A 20 2.94 2.54 -15.73
CA TYR A 20 4.11 3.21 -15.15
C TYR A 20 5.37 2.32 -15.20
N HIS A 21 5.20 1.02 -14.97
CA HIS A 21 6.28 0.03 -15.08
C HIS A 21 6.44 -0.56 -16.49
N GLN A 22 5.86 0.05 -17.52
CA GLN A 22 5.97 -0.39 -18.93
C GLN A 22 5.53 -1.86 -19.16
N GLY A 23 4.64 -2.36 -18.33
CA GLY A 23 4.19 -3.77 -18.37
C GLY A 23 5.05 -4.75 -17.58
N ASP A 24 6.13 -4.29 -16.93
CA ASP A 24 6.93 -5.11 -16.03
C ASP A 24 6.20 -5.32 -14.69
N MET A 25 5.58 -6.48 -14.56
CA MET A 25 4.83 -6.87 -13.38
C MET A 25 5.73 -7.13 -12.16
N GLU A 26 6.97 -7.59 -12.36
CA GLU A 26 7.90 -7.84 -11.26
C GLU A 26 8.39 -6.53 -10.66
N ALA A 27 8.72 -5.55 -11.52
CA ALA A 27 9.08 -4.20 -11.08
C ALA A 27 7.91 -3.52 -10.34
N ALA A 28 6.68 -3.64 -10.86
CA ALA A 28 5.49 -3.08 -10.23
C ALA A 28 5.22 -3.66 -8.83
N ILE A 29 5.25 -4.99 -8.71
CA ILE A 29 5.07 -5.67 -7.42
C ILE A 29 6.22 -5.32 -6.48
N GLY A 30 7.46 -5.25 -6.97
CA GLY A 30 8.63 -4.85 -6.20
C GLY A 30 8.47 -3.49 -5.54
N THR A 31 8.09 -2.48 -6.32
CA THR A 31 7.84 -1.11 -5.81
C THR A 31 6.71 -1.07 -4.79
N LEU A 32 5.61 -1.79 -5.02
CA LEU A 32 4.51 -1.86 -4.03
C LEU A 32 4.95 -2.52 -2.72
N LEU A 33 5.74 -3.60 -2.78
CA LEU A 33 6.28 -4.23 -1.59
C LEU A 33 7.25 -3.30 -0.83
N GLU A 34 8.07 -2.54 -1.54
CA GLU A 34 8.93 -1.53 -0.95
C GLU A 34 8.13 -0.42 -0.25
N HIS A 35 7.09 0.10 -0.90
CA HIS A 35 6.19 1.08 -0.30
C HIS A 35 5.52 0.54 0.96
N ILE A 36 5.06 -0.72 0.97
CA ILE A 36 4.49 -1.34 2.17
C ILE A 36 5.51 -1.40 3.31
N ARG A 37 6.75 -1.81 3.03
CA ARG A 37 7.83 -1.84 4.04
C ARG A 37 8.11 -0.44 4.58
N HIS A 38 8.18 0.54 3.70
CA HIS A 38 8.41 1.94 4.08
C HIS A 38 7.30 2.49 4.97
N LEU A 39 6.02 2.25 4.63
CA LEU A 39 4.88 2.68 5.44
C LEU A 39 4.86 1.99 6.81
N ARG A 40 5.19 0.71 6.88
CA ARG A 40 5.31 -0.02 8.16
C ARG A 40 6.43 0.55 9.03
N GLN A 41 7.57 0.92 8.43
CA GLN A 41 8.64 1.61 9.15
C GLN A 41 8.19 2.97 9.69
N GLN A 42 7.51 3.79 8.87
CA GLN A 42 6.97 5.07 9.32
C GLN A 42 5.97 4.91 10.47
N LEU A 43 5.10 3.90 10.41
CA LEU A 43 4.18 3.58 11.51
C LEU A 43 4.92 3.19 12.79
N ALA A 44 5.98 2.38 12.69
CA ALA A 44 6.80 2.02 13.85
C ALA A 44 7.53 3.23 14.45
N PHE A 45 8.05 4.13 13.62
CA PHE A 45 8.63 5.39 14.08
C PHE A 45 7.60 6.28 14.78
N ALA A 46 6.41 6.42 14.19
CA ALA A 46 5.33 7.19 14.79
C ALA A 46 4.88 6.59 16.14
N GLU A 47 4.74 5.27 16.23
CA GLU A 47 4.42 4.57 17.47
C GLU A 47 5.49 4.81 18.55
N GLY A 48 6.78 4.76 18.19
CA GLY A 48 7.88 5.01 19.12
C GLY A 48 8.02 6.47 19.56
N ALA A 49 7.68 7.42 18.67
CA ALA A 49 7.75 8.84 18.94
C ALA A 49 6.56 9.36 19.76
N MET A 50 5.38 8.76 19.61
CA MET A 50 4.18 9.18 20.32
C MET A 50 4.14 8.61 21.75
N SER A 51 3.92 9.48 22.74
CA SER A 51 3.72 9.00 24.12
C SER A 51 2.36 8.30 24.25
N ARG A 52 2.30 7.29 25.14
CA ARG A 52 1.05 6.58 25.48
C ARG A 52 -0.08 7.52 25.94
N GLY A 53 0.28 8.66 26.54
CA GLY A 53 -0.67 9.69 26.97
C GLY A 53 -1.28 10.48 25.81
N ILE A 54 -0.50 10.77 24.77
CA ILE A 54 -0.96 11.51 23.58
C ILE A 54 -1.96 10.68 22.77
N THR A 55 -1.69 9.38 22.58
CA THR A 55 -2.56 8.49 21.79
C THR A 55 -3.69 7.87 22.60
N ARG A 56 -3.78 8.17 23.91
CA ARG A 56 -4.72 7.54 24.86
C ARG A 56 -4.68 6.00 24.79
N GLY A 57 -3.48 5.45 24.65
CA GLY A 57 -3.26 4.00 24.55
C GLY A 57 -3.58 3.37 23.18
N TRP A 58 -3.99 4.16 22.18
CA TRP A 58 -4.13 3.66 20.81
C TRP A 58 -2.77 3.22 20.23
N ARG A 59 -2.79 2.12 19.47
CA ARG A 59 -1.65 1.56 18.74
C ARG A 59 -2.05 1.20 17.31
N PRO A 60 -1.16 1.40 16.32
CA PRO A 60 -1.43 1.03 14.94
C PRO A 60 -1.55 -0.50 14.78
N SER A 61 -2.46 -0.96 13.92
CA SER A 61 -2.48 -2.34 13.42
C SER A 61 -1.62 -2.43 12.16
N TYR A 62 -0.77 -3.45 12.09
CA TYR A 62 0.11 -3.70 10.95
C TYR A 62 -0.45 -4.71 9.93
N ASP A 63 -1.52 -5.39 10.31
CA ASP A 63 -2.23 -6.39 9.51
C ASP A 63 -3.57 -5.83 9.04
N ARG A 64 -4.04 -6.31 7.88
CA ARG A 64 -5.42 -6.09 7.42
C ARG A 64 -6.28 -7.25 7.91
N ASP A 65 -7.45 -6.93 8.44
CA ASP A 65 -8.53 -7.88 8.78
C ASP A 65 -9.20 -8.45 7.50
#